data_AF-A0A316LWL9-F1
#
_entry.id   AF-A0A316LWL9-F1
#
_cell.length_a   1.000
_cell.length_b   1.000
_cell.length_c   1.000
_cell.angle_alpha   90.00
_cell.angle_beta   90.00
_cell.angle_gamma   90.00
#
_symmetry.space_group_name_H-M   'P 1'
#
loop_
_entity.id
_entity.type
_entity.pdbx_description
1 polymer ?
#
loop_
_entity_poly.entity_id
_entity_poly.type
_entity_poly.pdbx_seq_one_letter_code
_entity_poly.pdbx_strand_id
1 'polypeptide(L)'
;PEQYMTFLLRALGYTDSGDNPDFHYKNAISAAVSFGIISQNEAQMLTSTPLYRDKLAYISYYGLFAHMKGTSTRLLDYLIEKGAVDYNTAQLAILSVTRTRP
;
A
#
# COMPACT_ATOMS: atom_id res chain seq x y z
N PRO A 1 -10.73 6.37 4.66
CA PRO A 1 -9.55 5.93 3.86
C PRO A 1 -8.25 6.03 4.68
N GLU A 2 -8.09 7.07 5.51
CA GLU A 2 -6.90 7.29 6.36
C GLU A 2 -6.48 6.08 7.21
N GLN A 3 -7.44 5.39 7.86
CA GLN A 3 -7.15 4.19 8.66
C GLN A 3 -6.46 3.10 7.85
N TYR A 4 -7.02 2.80 6.68
CA TYR A 4 -6.48 1.75 5.85
C TYR A 4 -5.13 2.16 5.25
N MET A 5 -4.99 3.43 4.86
CA MET A 5 -3.71 3.93 4.36
C MET A 5 -2.62 3.91 5.44
N THR A 6 -2.97 4.27 6.69
CA THR A 6 -2.05 4.16 7.83
C THR A 6 -1.59 2.72 8.03
N PHE A 7 -2.51 1.76 7.95
CA PHE A 7 -2.17 0.34 8.01
C PHE A 7 -1.17 -0.06 6.91
N LEU A 8 -1.44 0.32 5.66
CA LEU A 8 -0.55 0.02 4.54
C LEU A 8 0.84 0.68 4.71
N LEU A 9 0.90 1.94 5.12
CA LEU A 9 2.16 2.64 5.37
C LEU A 9 2.97 1.98 6.49
N ARG A 10 2.32 1.50 7.55
CA ARG A 10 2.99 0.71 8.60
C ARG A 10 3.53 -0.62 8.07
N ALA A 11 2.76 -1.31 7.22
CA ALA A 11 3.24 -2.54 6.57
C ALA A 11 4.48 -2.29 5.68
N LEU A 12 4.57 -1.10 5.07
CA LEU A 12 5.72 -0.65 4.29
C LEU A 12 6.90 -0.14 5.14
N GLY A 13 6.77 -0.12 6.47
CA GLY A 13 7.84 0.27 7.38
C GLY A 13 7.85 1.76 7.77
N TYR A 14 6.81 2.54 7.44
CA TYR A 14 6.65 3.90 7.95
C TYR A 14 5.99 3.91 9.33
N THR A 15 6.33 4.88 10.18
CA THR A 15 5.70 5.04 11.51
C THR A 15 4.90 6.34 11.59
N ASP A 16 3.72 6.28 12.22
CA ASP A 16 2.88 7.44 12.57
C ASP A 16 2.89 7.76 14.06
N SER A 17 3.83 7.17 14.81
CA SER A 17 3.98 7.32 16.26
C SER A 17 5.45 7.31 16.69
N GLY A 18 5.70 7.62 17.97
CA GLY A 18 7.03 7.78 18.54
C GLY A 18 7.54 9.23 18.45
N ASP A 19 8.81 9.44 18.83
CA ASP A 19 9.40 10.78 18.94
C ASP A 19 9.60 11.47 17.58
N ASN A 20 9.76 10.68 16.51
CA ASN A 20 9.97 11.16 15.14
C ASN A 20 9.09 10.37 14.16
N PRO A 21 7.77 10.66 14.10
CA PRO A 21 6.89 9.98 13.16
C PRO A 21 7.18 10.42 11.72
N ASP A 22 7.10 9.50 10.77
CA ASP A 22 7.22 9.79 9.33
C ASP A 22 6.01 10.55 8.80
N PHE A 23 4.83 10.30 9.37
CA PHE A 23 3.58 10.95 9.00
C PHE A 23 2.62 11.02 10.20
N HIS A 24 1.55 11.80 10.07
CA HIS A 24 0.44 11.76 11.02
C HIS A 24 -0.72 10.98 10.42
N TYR A 25 -1.39 10.15 11.23
CA TYR A 25 -2.58 9.38 10.85
C TYR A 25 -3.64 10.20 10.08
N LYS A 26 -3.86 11.47 10.47
CA LYS A 26 -4.85 12.36 9.82
C LYS A 26 -4.50 12.72 8.37
N ASN A 27 -3.24 12.52 7.98
CA ASN A 27 -2.66 12.90 6.71
C ASN A 27 -2.04 11.68 5.98
N ALA A 28 -2.48 10.46 6.27
CA ALA A 28 -1.89 9.25 5.72
C ALA A 28 -2.04 9.19 4.18
N ILE A 29 -3.16 9.65 3.63
CA ILE A 29 -3.36 9.70 2.17
C ILE A 29 -2.36 10.67 1.51
N SER A 30 -2.19 11.88 2.03
CA SER A 30 -1.23 12.84 1.46
C SER A 30 0.22 12.39 1.67
N ALA A 31 0.53 11.76 2.80
CA ALA A 31 1.83 11.16 3.04
C ALA A 31 2.13 10.06 2.02
N ALA A 32 1.18 9.15 1.75
CA ALA A 32 1.35 8.09 0.77
C ALA A 32 1.60 8.62 -0.65
N VAL A 33 1.02 9.75 -1.03
CA VAL A 33 1.38 10.45 -2.29
C VAL A 33 2.80 10.97 -2.23
N SER A 34 3.19 11.66 -1.16
CA SER A 34 4.54 12.23 -1.02
C SER A 34 5.65 11.17 -1.01
N PHE A 35 5.35 9.98 -0.51
CA PHE A 35 6.25 8.82 -0.49
C PHE A 35 6.23 8.02 -1.81
N GLY A 36 5.38 8.41 -2.78
CA GLY A 36 5.27 7.72 -4.07
C GLY A 36 4.59 6.35 -4.01
N ILE A 37 3.85 6.04 -2.94
CA ILE A 37 3.12 4.78 -2.78
C ILE A 37 1.87 4.76 -3.68
N ILE A 38 1.17 5.90 -3.75
CA ILE A 38 0.02 6.13 -4.63
C ILE A 38 0.20 7.41 -5.42
N SER A 39 -0.47 7.49 -6.57
CA SER A 39 -0.56 8.72 -7.36
C SER A 39 -1.59 9.70 -6.79
N GLN A 40 -1.53 10.95 -7.25
CA GLN A 40 -2.54 11.96 -6.91
C GLN A 40 -3.95 11.55 -7.39
N ASN A 41 -4.05 10.88 -8.55
CA ASN A 41 -5.32 10.40 -9.09
C ASN A 41 -5.91 9.29 -8.21
N GLU A 42 -5.06 8.39 -7.71
CA GLU A 42 -5.48 7.35 -6.77
C GLU A 42 -5.92 7.94 -5.43
N ALA A 43 -5.22 8.97 -4.93
CA ALA A 43 -5.66 9.69 -3.73
C ALA A 43 -7.07 10.30 -3.93
N GLN A 44 -7.31 10.97 -5.06
CA GLN A 44 -8.63 11.50 -5.40
C GLN A 44 -9.69 10.39 -5.51
N MET A 45 -9.35 9.26 -6.15
CA MET A 45 -10.23 8.09 -6.24
C MET A 45 -10.59 7.57 -4.85
N LEU A 46 -9.63 7.50 -3.92
CA LEU A 46 -9.84 6.99 -2.56
C LEU A 46 -10.67 7.94 -1.67
N THR A 47 -10.62 9.25 -1.92
CA THR A 47 -11.30 10.26 -1.10
C THR A 47 -12.61 10.78 -1.67
N SER A 48 -12.87 10.60 -2.97
CA SER A 48 -14.06 11.13 -3.64
C SER A 48 -15.37 10.45 -3.24
N THR A 49 -15.31 9.20 -2.78
CA THR A 49 -16.44 8.47 -2.21
C THR A 49 -15.95 7.63 -1.04
N PRO A 50 -16.86 7.10 -0.18
CA PRO A 50 -16.49 6.17 0.87
C PRO A 50 -15.61 5.01 0.38
N LEU A 51 -14.82 4.45 1.29
CA LEU A 51 -13.93 3.34 0.97
C LEU A 51 -14.74 2.04 0.81
N TYR A 52 -15.14 1.74 -0.41
CA TYR A 52 -15.83 0.51 -0.79
C TYR A 52 -14.85 -0.65 -1.00
N ARG A 53 -15.41 -1.88 -1.15
CA ARG A 53 -14.62 -3.12 -1.27
C ARG A 53 -13.74 -3.16 -2.51
N ASP A 54 -14.18 -2.56 -3.61
CA ASP A 54 -13.42 -2.46 -4.86
C ASP A 54 -12.15 -1.61 -4.67
N LYS A 55 -12.28 -0.43 -4.05
CA LYS A 55 -11.15 0.44 -3.71
C LYS A 55 -10.22 -0.21 -2.71
N LEU A 56 -10.78 -0.91 -1.71
CA LEU A 56 -10.01 -1.64 -0.70
C LEU A 56 -9.18 -2.76 -1.34
N ALA A 57 -9.79 -3.58 -2.19
CA ALA A 57 -9.11 -4.65 -2.91
C ALA A 57 -8.03 -4.09 -3.84
N TYR A 58 -8.35 -3.00 -4.55
CA TYR A 58 -7.41 -2.28 -5.40
C TYR A 58 -6.16 -1.85 -4.62
N ILE A 59 -6.31 -1.12 -3.50
CA ILE A 59 -5.16 -0.62 -2.75
C ILE A 59 -4.41 -1.72 -1.99
N SER A 60 -5.12 -2.78 -1.55
CA SER A 60 -4.49 -3.97 -0.96
C SER A 60 -3.55 -4.63 -1.96
N TYR A 61 -4.04 -4.84 -3.19
CA TYR A 61 -3.27 -5.50 -4.24
C TYR A 61 -2.12 -4.63 -4.73
N TYR A 62 -2.37 -3.37 -5.10
CA TYR A 62 -1.31 -2.52 -5.63
C TYR A 62 -0.29 -2.10 -4.57
N GLY A 63 -0.68 -2.06 -3.30
CA GLY A 63 0.23 -1.85 -2.16
C GLY A 63 1.30 -2.93 -2.05
N LEU A 64 1.04 -4.17 -2.51
CA LEU A 64 2.04 -5.24 -2.55
C LEU A 64 3.25 -4.93 -3.42
N PHE A 65 3.08 -4.07 -4.43
CA PHE A 65 4.15 -3.68 -5.37
C PHE A 65 4.84 -2.37 -4.99
N ALA A 66 4.38 -1.71 -3.92
CA ALA A 66 5.06 -0.55 -3.39
C ALA A 66 6.36 -0.97 -2.68
N HIS A 67 7.38 -0.11 -2.75
CA HIS A 67 8.65 -0.35 -2.10
C HIS A 67 8.56 -0.08 -0.59
N MET A 68 9.21 -0.95 0.19
CA MET A 68 9.42 -0.74 1.61
C MET A 68 10.24 0.55 1.82
N LYS A 69 10.01 1.24 2.94
CA LYS A 69 10.68 2.49 3.29
C LYS A 69 12.21 2.36 3.18
N GLY A 70 12.82 3.22 2.36
CA GLY A 70 14.27 3.30 2.22
C GLY A 70 14.91 2.13 1.47
N THR A 71 14.13 1.28 0.79
CA THR A 71 14.66 0.14 0.02
C THR A 71 14.06 0.07 -1.38
N SER A 72 14.61 -0.80 -2.22
CA SER A 72 14.02 -1.21 -3.50
C SER A 72 13.23 -2.52 -3.41
N THR A 73 13.03 -3.07 -2.21
CA THR A 73 12.30 -4.31 -1.99
C THR A 73 10.81 -4.01 -1.96
N ARG A 74 10.01 -4.74 -2.74
CA ARG A 74 8.55 -4.57 -2.69
C ARG A 74 7.97 -5.23 -1.44
N LEU A 75 6.82 -4.76 -0.98
CA LEU A 75 6.12 -5.39 0.14
C LEU A 75 5.87 -6.88 -0.10
N LEU A 76 5.50 -7.27 -1.33
CA LEU A 76 5.31 -8.68 -1.69
C LEU A 76 6.58 -9.51 -1.50
N ASP A 77 7.71 -9.02 -2.01
CA ASP A 77 8.99 -9.73 -1.93
C ASP A 77 9.41 -9.90 -0.46
N TYR A 78 9.23 -8.84 0.34
CA TYR A 78 9.46 -8.88 1.78
C TYR A 78 8.56 -9.92 2.49
N LEU A 79 7.27 -9.98 2.15
CA LEU A 79 6.34 -10.95 2.73
C LEU A 79 6.67 -12.40 2.34
N ILE A 80 7.14 -12.62 1.12
CA ILE A 80 7.63 -13.93 0.64
C ILE A 80 8.90 -14.31 1.40
N GLU A 81 9.87 -13.41 1.53
CA GLU A 81 11.11 -13.63 2.29
C GLU A 81 10.82 -14.00 3.76
N LYS A 82 9.81 -13.37 4.37
CA LYS A 82 9.36 -13.68 5.74
C LYS A 82 8.48 -14.93 5.85
N GLY A 83 8.18 -15.61 4.73
CA GLY A 83 7.34 -16.81 4.71
C GLY A 83 5.86 -16.55 5.01
N ALA A 84 5.42 -15.28 4.99
CA ALA A 84 4.02 -14.90 5.21
C ALA A 84 3.16 -15.16 3.97
N VAL A 85 3.78 -15.21 2.78
CA VAL A 85 3.13 -15.49 1.50
C VAL A 85 3.97 -16.53 0.75
N ASP A 86 3.32 -17.59 0.26
CA ASP A 86 3.96 -18.56 -0.62
C ASP A 86 4.25 -17.95 -2.00
N TYR A 87 5.46 -18.20 -2.51
CA TYR A 87 5.92 -17.64 -3.79
C TYR A 87 5.03 -18.07 -4.96
N ASN A 88 4.71 -19.37 -5.07
CA ASN A 88 3.94 -19.89 -6.20
C ASN A 88 2.51 -19.31 -6.20
N THR A 89 1.91 -19.25 -5.02
CA THR A 89 0.60 -18.65 -4.80
C THR A 89 0.59 -17.16 -5.19
N ALA A 90 1.63 -16.41 -4.83
CA ALA A 90 1.76 -15.02 -5.23
C ALA A 90 1.86 -14.87 -6.77
N GLN A 91 2.67 -15.68 -7.44
CA GLN A 91 2.80 -15.64 -8.90
C GLN A 91 1.47 -15.96 -9.60
N LEU A 92 0.75 -16.99 -9.14
CA LEU A 92 -0.57 -17.33 -9.69
C LEU A 92 -1.58 -16.19 -9.50
N ALA A 93 -1.60 -15.56 -8.32
CA ALA A 93 -2.47 -14.42 -8.07
C ALA A 93 -2.17 -13.26 -9.03
N ILE A 94 -0.90 -12.92 -9.23
CA ILE A 94 -0.47 -11.86 -10.16
C ILE A 94 -0.95 -12.16 -11.58
N LEU A 95 -0.73 -13.39 -12.06
CA LEU A 95 -1.12 -13.79 -13.43
C LEU A 95 -2.64 -13.79 -13.63
N SER A 96 -3.43 -13.97 -12.57
CA SER A 96 -4.89 -13.94 -12.65
C SER A 96 -5.49 -12.54 -12.77
N VAL A 97 -4.73 -11.48 -12.46
CA VAL A 97 -5.22 -10.10 -12.49
C VAL A 97 -5.15 -9.55 -13.91
N THR A 98 -6.32 -9.23 -14.46
CA THR A 98 -6.47 -8.74 -15.85
C THR A 98 -6.57 -7.22 -15.96
N ARG A 99 -6.69 -6.50 -14.84
CA ARG A 99 -6.88 -5.05 -14.81
C ARG A 99 -5.56 -4.35 -14.53
N THR A 100 -5.19 -3.39 -15.38
CA THR A 100 -4.00 -2.56 -15.20
C THR A 100 -4.26 -1.39 -14.23
N ARG A 101 -3.19 -0.97 -13.55
CA ARG A 101 -3.21 0.21 -12.67
C ARG A 101 -3.41 1.46 -13.54
N PRO A 102 -4.45 2.28 -13.31
CA PRO A 102 -4.62 3.56 -13.98
C PRO A 102 -3.57 4.60 -13.59
#